data_AF-A0A9J6GPY8-F1
#
_entry.id   AF-A0A9J6GPY8-F1
#
_cell.length_a   1.000
_cell.length_b   1.000
_cell.length_c   1.000
_cell.angle_alpha   90.00
_cell.angle_beta   90.00
_cell.angle_gamma   90.00
#
_symmetry.space_group_name_H-M   'P 1'
#
loop_
_entity.id
_entity.type
_entity.pdbx_description
1 polymer ?
#
loop_
_entity_poly.entity_id
_entity_poly.type
_entity_poly.pdbx_seq_one_letter_code
_entity_poly.pdbx_strand_id
1 'polypeptide(L)'
;MQYYYVRNIVRRNCDFITRAISCSTGDRSRKCAEAFELVADNPALVERVCELQSVGEKEASQIVRNTLSALQGLDDFMGITGVVKRCVSCTNSKDHKLQLEDLDGYSWLHVRRLLRISDVLPHSFSP
;
A
#
# COMPACT_ATOMS: atom_id res chain seq x y z
N MET A 1 -34.78 -3.97 1.16
CA MET A 1 -33.70 -3.00 0.83
C MET A 1 -32.40 -3.27 1.61
N GLN A 2 -32.46 -3.55 2.93
CA GLN A 2 -31.28 -3.88 3.76
C GLN A 2 -30.43 -5.07 3.28
N TYR A 3 -31.06 -6.14 2.76
CA TYR A 3 -30.34 -7.33 2.26
C TYR A 3 -29.32 -7.00 1.16
N TYR A 4 -29.69 -6.15 0.19
CA TYR A 4 -28.80 -5.76 -0.90
C TYR A 4 -27.64 -4.89 -0.42
N TYR A 5 -27.89 -4.03 0.57
CA TYR A 5 -26.85 -3.20 1.19
C TYR A 5 -25.81 -4.07 1.93
N VAL A 6 -26.28 -4.98 2.78
CA VAL A 6 -25.39 -5.91 3.51
C VAL A 6 -24.60 -6.80 2.53
N ARG A 7 -25.27 -7.37 1.52
CA ARG A 7 -24.61 -8.19 0.49
C ARG A 7 -23.54 -7.41 -0.27
N ASN A 8 -23.80 -6.16 -0.63
CA ASN A 8 -22.83 -5.31 -1.32
C ASN A 8 -21.62 -4.96 -0.45
N ILE A 9 -21.83 -4.72 0.85
CA ILE A 9 -20.72 -4.49 1.80
C ILE A 9 -19.86 -5.75 1.92
N VAL A 10 -20.48 -6.91 2.16
CA VAL A 10 -19.76 -8.19 2.28
C VAL A 10 -18.96 -8.46 1.01
N ARG A 11 -19.56 -8.27 -0.17
CA ARG A 11 -18.87 -8.46 -1.45
C ARG A 11 -17.64 -7.55 -1.57
N ARG A 12 -17.78 -6.25 -1.25
CA ARG A 12 -16.66 -5.30 -1.28
C ARG A 12 -15.56 -5.69 -0.29
N ASN A 13 -15.93 -6.08 0.92
CA ASN A 13 -14.97 -6.50 1.94
C ASN A 13 -14.21 -7.76 1.52
N CYS A 14 -14.90 -8.74 0.93
CA CYS A 14 -14.26 -9.92 0.34
C CYS A 14 -13.31 -9.52 -0.79
N ASP A 15 -13.74 -8.66 -1.73
CA ASP A 15 -12.89 -8.17 -2.81
C ASP A 15 -11.61 -7.49 -2.26
N PHE A 16 -11.71 -6.74 -1.15
CA PHE A 16 -10.56 -6.12 -0.48
C PHE A 16 -9.60 -7.14 0.11
N ILE A 17 -10.10 -8.14 0.83
CA ILE A 17 -9.26 -9.21 1.43
C ILE A 17 -8.60 -10.04 0.34
N THR A 18 -9.32 -10.40 -0.72
CA THR A 18 -8.73 -11.13 -1.86
C THR A 18 -7.57 -10.35 -2.48
N ARG A 19 -7.74 -9.04 -2.68
CA ARG A 19 -6.67 -8.17 -3.20
C ARG A 19 -5.47 -8.07 -2.27
N ALA A 20 -5.70 -7.95 -0.97
CA ALA A 20 -4.62 -7.98 0.01
C ALA A 20 -3.83 -9.31 -0.10
N ILE A 21 -4.52 -10.44 -0.20
CA ILE A 21 -3.85 -11.74 -0.32
C ILE A 21 -3.12 -11.86 -1.67
N SER A 22 -3.68 -11.36 -2.76
CA SER A 22 -2.96 -11.28 -4.04
C SER A 22 -1.65 -10.49 -3.89
N CYS A 23 -1.65 -9.42 -3.09
CA CYS A 23 -0.43 -8.68 -2.76
C CYS A 23 0.59 -9.54 -2.02
N SER A 24 0.19 -10.36 -1.04
CA SER A 24 1.13 -11.26 -0.36
C SER A 24 1.70 -12.35 -1.27
N THR A 25 0.99 -12.71 -2.35
CA THR A 25 1.47 -13.65 -3.39
C THR A 25 2.32 -13.01 -4.48
N GLY A 26 2.49 -11.67 -4.48
CA GLY A 26 3.37 -10.96 -5.41
C GLY A 26 2.69 -9.96 -6.34
N ASP A 27 1.37 -9.81 -6.31
CA ASP A 27 0.68 -8.76 -7.08
C ASP A 27 1.00 -7.38 -6.48
N ARG A 28 1.79 -6.58 -7.20
CA ARG A 28 2.17 -5.21 -6.81
C ARG A 28 1.30 -4.15 -7.47
N SER A 29 0.13 -4.51 -8.01
CA SER A 29 -0.79 -3.50 -8.50
C SER A 29 -1.24 -2.57 -7.37
N ARG A 30 -1.44 -1.30 -7.71
CA ARG A 30 -1.82 -0.26 -6.75
C ARG A 30 -3.03 -0.63 -5.89
N LYS A 31 -4.07 -1.20 -6.49
CA LYS A 31 -5.29 -1.62 -5.77
C LYS A 31 -5.03 -2.73 -4.75
N CYS A 32 -4.12 -3.65 -5.06
CA CYS A 32 -3.75 -4.75 -4.17
C CYS A 32 -2.86 -4.25 -3.03
N ALA A 33 -1.91 -3.36 -3.34
CA ALA A 33 -1.05 -2.75 -2.35
C ALA A 33 -1.82 -1.83 -1.37
N GLU A 34 -2.76 -1.00 -1.87
CA GLU A 34 -3.64 -0.18 -1.03
C GLU A 34 -4.53 -1.05 -0.12
N ALA A 35 -5.10 -2.12 -0.67
CA ALA A 35 -5.91 -3.06 0.11
C ALA A 35 -5.07 -3.74 1.20
N PHE A 36 -3.82 -4.11 0.88
CA PHE A 36 -2.91 -4.74 1.82
C PHE A 36 -2.51 -3.80 2.95
N GLU A 37 -2.05 -2.58 2.64
CA GLU A 37 -1.65 -1.57 3.63
C GLU A 37 -2.79 -1.23 4.61
N LEU A 38 -4.05 -1.29 4.13
CA LEU A 38 -5.23 -1.05 4.96
C LEU A 38 -5.51 -2.16 5.98
N VAL A 39 -5.22 -3.42 5.65
CA VAL A 39 -5.62 -4.59 6.45
C VAL A 39 -4.45 -5.39 7.03
N ALA A 40 -3.21 -4.95 6.82
CA ALA A 40 -2.00 -5.66 7.25
C ALA A 40 -1.95 -5.91 8.76
N ASP A 41 -2.52 -5.01 9.57
CA ASP A 41 -2.60 -5.13 11.02
C ASP A 41 -3.77 -6.01 11.49
N ASN A 42 -4.64 -6.46 10.58
CA ASN A 42 -5.79 -7.30 10.92
C ASN A 42 -5.35 -8.78 11.01
N PRO A 43 -5.51 -9.45 12.16
CA PRO A 43 -5.12 -10.85 12.32
C PRO A 43 -5.87 -11.79 11.35
N ALA A 44 -7.08 -11.43 10.90
CA ALA A 44 -7.81 -12.20 9.90
C ALA A 44 -7.05 -12.30 8.57
N LEU A 45 -6.15 -11.36 8.24
CA LEU A 45 -5.31 -11.48 7.05
C LEU A 45 -4.35 -12.68 7.16
N VAL A 46 -3.74 -12.89 8.33
CA VAL A 46 -2.83 -14.02 8.57
C VAL A 46 -3.56 -15.35 8.45
N GLU A 47 -4.75 -15.45 9.06
CA GLU A 47 -5.62 -16.63 8.93
C GLU A 47 -5.94 -16.92 7.47
N ARG A 48 -6.30 -15.90 6.68
CA ARG A 48 -6.59 -16.09 5.26
C ARG A 48 -5.38 -16.43 4.41
N VAL A 49 -4.20 -15.90 4.73
CA VAL A 49 -2.95 -16.29 4.06
C VAL A 49 -2.61 -17.74 4.40
N CYS A 50 -2.77 -18.16 5.65
CA CYS A 50 -2.61 -19.55 6.12
C CYS A 50 -3.52 -20.49 5.31
N GLU A 51 -4.82 -20.19 5.24
CA GLU A 51 -5.81 -20.96 4.47
C GLU A 51 -5.46 -21.06 2.98
N LEU A 52 -5.26 -19.91 2.31
CA LEU A 52 -5.16 -19.86 0.85
C LEU A 52 -3.81 -20.27 0.31
N GLN A 53 -2.73 -20.10 1.08
CA GLN A 53 -1.39 -20.54 0.68
C GLN A 53 -1.01 -21.91 1.26
N SER A 54 -1.87 -22.51 2.11
CA SER A 54 -1.61 -23.79 2.76
C SER A 54 -0.28 -23.81 3.54
N VAL A 55 0.02 -22.71 4.22
CA VAL A 55 1.24 -22.50 5.02
C VAL A 55 0.90 -22.46 6.51
N GLY A 56 1.88 -22.66 7.39
CA GLY A 56 1.67 -22.52 8.83
C GLY A 56 1.47 -21.06 9.25
N GLU A 57 0.82 -20.83 10.41
CA GLU A 57 0.54 -19.48 10.94
C GLU A 57 1.80 -18.61 11.08
N LYS A 58 2.92 -19.19 11.53
CA LYS A 58 4.20 -18.49 11.68
C LYS A 58 4.74 -18.02 10.32
N GLU A 59 4.59 -18.85 9.30
CA GLU A 59 5.01 -18.54 7.93
C GLU A 59 4.09 -17.48 7.31
N ALA A 60 2.77 -17.63 7.45
CA ALA A 60 1.80 -16.61 7.05
C ALA A 60 2.09 -15.24 7.69
N SER A 61 2.39 -15.22 8.99
CA SER A 61 2.77 -14.01 9.73
C SER A 61 4.07 -13.40 9.21
N GLN A 62 5.02 -14.22 8.76
CA GLN A 62 6.27 -13.74 8.15
C GLN A 62 6.01 -13.17 6.76
N ILE A 63 5.17 -13.82 5.96
CA ILE A 63 4.75 -13.35 4.63
C ILE A 63 4.08 -11.98 4.74
N VAL A 64 3.15 -11.81 5.67
CA VAL A 64 2.45 -10.54 5.88
C VAL A 64 3.43 -9.44 6.26
N ARG A 65 4.31 -9.70 7.23
CA ARG A 65 5.35 -8.72 7.67
C ARG A 65 6.33 -8.38 6.55
N ASN A 66 6.79 -9.36 5.79
CA ASN A 66 7.72 -9.13 4.66
C ASN A 66 7.06 -8.30 3.57
N THR A 67 5.80 -8.60 3.24
CA THR A 67 5.04 -7.84 2.25
C THR A 67 4.82 -6.41 2.71
N LEU A 68 4.44 -6.18 3.97
CA LEU A 68 4.27 -4.84 4.51
C LEU A 68 5.58 -4.06 4.50
N SER A 69 6.67 -4.67 4.96
CA SER A 69 8.01 -4.07 4.96
C SER A 69 8.47 -3.67 3.56
N ALA A 70 8.21 -4.54 2.57
CA ALA A 70 8.52 -4.25 1.18
C ALA A 70 7.72 -3.04 0.66
N LEU A 71 6.41 -3.00 0.90
CA LEU A 71 5.56 -1.86 0.53
C LEU A 71 5.97 -0.56 1.23
N GLN A 72 6.46 -0.62 2.47
CA GLN A 72 6.99 0.53 3.22
C GLN A 72 8.38 0.99 2.72
N GLY A 73 9.04 0.18 1.88
CA GLY A 73 10.25 0.54 1.18
C GLY A 73 10.03 1.66 0.16
N LEU A 74 11.12 2.32 -0.21
CA LEU A 74 11.10 3.41 -1.20
C LEU A 74 10.83 2.91 -2.61
N ASP A 75 11.51 1.84 -3.03
CA ASP A 75 11.48 1.35 -4.41
C ASP A 75 10.07 0.84 -4.79
N ASP A 76 9.50 -0.05 -3.98
CA ASP A 76 8.15 -0.57 -4.19
C ASP A 76 7.12 0.56 -4.17
N PHE A 77 7.22 1.50 -3.21
CA PHE A 77 6.29 2.62 -3.16
C PHE A 77 6.35 3.49 -4.42
N MET A 78 7.55 3.88 -4.86
CA MET A 78 7.71 4.67 -6.09
C MET A 78 7.19 3.92 -7.32
N GLY A 79 7.52 2.64 -7.43
CA GLY A 79 7.05 1.80 -8.54
C GLY A 79 5.52 1.68 -8.59
N ILE A 80 4.89 1.49 -7.43
CA ILE A 80 3.44 1.31 -7.32
C ILE A 80 2.67 2.63 -7.53
N THR A 81 3.18 3.72 -6.95
CA THR A 81 2.52 5.03 -6.99
C THR A 81 2.85 5.83 -8.25
N GLY A 82 3.93 5.50 -8.94
CA GLY A 82 4.48 6.28 -10.05
C GLY A 82 5.20 7.56 -9.59
N VAL A 83 5.46 7.72 -8.29
CA VAL A 83 6.20 8.87 -7.77
C VAL A 83 7.65 8.81 -8.23
N VAL A 84 8.07 9.85 -8.94
CA VAL A 84 9.46 10.00 -9.38
C VAL A 84 10.13 11.04 -8.48
N LYS A 85 11.14 10.64 -7.68
CA LYS A 85 11.79 11.51 -6.68
C LYS A 85 12.16 12.91 -7.21
N ARG A 86 12.81 12.98 -8.37
CA ARG A 86 13.23 14.23 -9.04
C ARG A 86 12.07 15.14 -9.50
N CYS A 87 10.83 14.67 -9.39
CA CYS A 87 9.63 15.41 -9.75
C CYS A 87 8.80 15.79 -8.51
N VAL A 88 9.27 15.45 -7.31
CA VAL A 88 8.56 15.77 -6.07
C VAL A 88 9.04 17.10 -5.53
N SER A 89 8.15 18.07 -5.48
CA SER A 89 8.38 19.41 -4.94
C SER A 89 7.40 19.70 -3.81
N CYS A 90 7.83 20.50 -2.83
CA CYS A 90 6.94 20.99 -1.78
C CYS A 90 6.03 22.10 -2.32
N THR A 91 4.72 21.97 -2.13
CA THR A 91 3.76 23.04 -2.46
C THR A 91 4.05 24.27 -1.59
N ASN A 92 4.18 25.46 -2.21
CA ASN A 92 4.51 26.74 -1.56
C ASN A 92 5.97 26.96 -1.14
N SER A 93 6.96 26.39 -1.84
CA SER A 93 8.36 26.83 -1.67
C SER A 93 8.57 28.22 -2.31
N LYS A 94 8.11 29.28 -1.63
CA LYS A 94 8.41 30.67 -2.02
C LYS A 94 9.85 31.09 -1.72
N ASP A 95 10.60 30.25 -0.99
CA ASP A 95 11.84 30.66 -0.32
C ASP A 95 13.09 29.84 -0.69
N HIS A 96 13.12 29.14 -1.84
CA HIS A 96 14.27 28.29 -2.23
C HIS A 96 14.72 27.29 -1.13
N LYS A 97 13.79 26.87 -0.26
CA LYS A 97 14.09 25.92 0.82
C LYS A 97 14.27 24.52 0.23
N LEU A 98 15.11 23.74 0.91
CA LEU A 98 15.42 22.32 0.65
C LEU A 98 14.21 21.58 0.07
N GLN A 99 14.32 21.08 -1.15
CA GLN A 99 13.30 20.29 -1.81
C GLN A 99 13.43 18.81 -1.45
N LEU A 100 12.39 18.04 -1.73
CA LEU A 100 12.40 16.58 -1.49
C LEU A 100 13.43 15.86 -2.39
N GLU A 101 13.77 16.45 -3.53
CA GLU A 101 14.87 15.98 -4.39
C GLU A 101 16.25 16.12 -3.73
N ASP A 102 16.44 17.16 -2.90
CA ASP A 102 17.71 17.45 -2.20
C ASP A 102 17.94 16.55 -0.98
N LEU A 103 16.90 15.83 -0.53
CA LEU A 103 17.01 14.91 0.61
C LEU A 103 17.86 13.70 0.25
N ASP A 104 18.67 13.23 1.21
CA ASP A 104 19.33 11.94 1.10
C ASP A 104 18.31 10.78 1.16
N GLY A 105 18.77 9.57 0.84
CA GLY A 105 17.90 8.38 0.84
C GLY A 105 17.27 8.08 2.20
N TYR A 106 17.98 8.38 3.29
CA TYR A 106 17.49 8.12 4.65
C TYR A 106 16.36 9.08 5.05
N SER A 107 16.54 10.38 4.81
CA SER A 107 15.51 11.39 5.07
C SER A 107 14.28 11.15 4.20
N TRP A 108 14.49 10.75 2.95
CA TRP A 108 13.40 10.41 2.05
C TRP A 108 12.62 9.16 2.51
N LEU A 109 13.32 8.13 3.00
CA LEU A 109 12.67 6.96 3.62
C LEU A 109 11.84 7.37 4.85
N HIS A 110 12.32 8.33 5.64
CA HIS A 110 11.57 8.85 6.78
C HIS A 110 10.27 9.55 6.35
N VAL A 111 10.33 10.41 5.33
CA VAL A 111 9.13 11.04 4.73
C VAL A 111 8.19 9.96 4.19
N ARG A 112 8.71 8.99 3.44
CA ARG A 112 7.94 7.86 2.91
C ARG A 112 7.16 7.12 4.00
N ARG A 113 7.76 6.86 5.17
CA ARG A 113 7.10 6.14 6.28
C ARG A 113 5.87 6.87 6.84
N LEU A 114 5.73 8.16 6.55
CA LEU A 114 4.56 8.97 6.94
C LEU A 114 3.44 8.94 5.90
N LEU A 115 3.71 8.41 4.70
CA LEU A 115 2.77 8.35 3.59
C LEU A 115 2.18 6.94 3.47
N ARG A 116 0.94 6.86 3.01
CA ARG A 116 0.31 5.64 2.50
C ARG A 116 0.26 5.68 0.98
N ILE A 117 0.09 4.52 0.35
CA ILE A 117 -0.11 4.44 -1.10
C ILE A 117 -1.34 5.23 -1.52
N SER A 118 -2.40 5.19 -0.69
CA SER A 118 -3.63 5.94 -0.88
C SER A 118 -3.47 7.46 -0.84
N ASP A 119 -2.39 7.96 -0.22
CA ASP A 119 -2.17 9.41 -0.07
C ASP A 119 -1.65 10.03 -1.37
N VAL A 120 -1.07 9.23 -2.26
CA VAL A 120 -0.63 9.70 -3.58
C VAL A 120 -1.81 9.68 -4.54
N LEU A 121 -2.36 10.85 -4.90
CA LEU A 121 -3.46 10.89 -5.86
C LEU A 121 -3.04 10.27 -7.21
N PRO A 122 -3.84 9.38 -7.81
CA PRO A 122 -3.56 8.86 -9.13
C PRO A 122 -3.51 10.02 -10.13
N HIS A 123 -2.58 9.94 -11.08
CA HIS A 123 -2.50 10.92 -12.15
C HIS A 123 -3.82 10.93 -12.92
N SER A 124 -4.64 11.96 -12.68
CA SER A 124 -5.88 12.17 -13.42
C SER A 124 -5.52 13.05 -14.60
N PHE A 125 -5.68 12.53 -15.80
CA PHE A 125 -5.73 13.38 -16.99
C PHE A 125 -6.89 14.35 -16.79
N SER A 126 -6.59 15.61 -16.53
CA SER A 126 -7.52 16.70 -16.83
C SER A 126 -7.28 17.06 -18.29
N PRO A 127 -8.27 16.89 -19.20
CA PRO A 127 -8.17 17.35 -20.57
C PRO A 127 -8.05 18.88 -20.65
#